data_AF-A0A8J4UU82-F1
#
_entry.id   AF-A0A8J4UU82-F1
#
_cell.length_a   1.000
_cell.length_b   1.000
_cell.length_c   1.000
_cell.angle_alpha   90.00
_cell.angle_beta   90.00
_cell.angle_gamma   90.00
#
_symmetry.space_group_name_H-M   'P 1'
#
loop_
_entity.id
_entity.type
_entity.pdbx_description
1 polymer ?
#
loop_
_entity_poly.entity_id
_entity_poly.type
_entity_poly.pdbx_seq_one_letter_code
_entity_poly.pdbx_strand_id
1 'polypeptide(L)'
;TLVQFNQQLEPGSLPPSLVSLKLVNYLKKLKPGIIPDTVQTLYFNHEKRKSPLKDLIPPSVTRLYSFYRGAIRVPDSVTELDIFFHKGTKIPDSVTTVKVFAYKTGVSMLTPGFIPPSVTTLVLQNIFKTKPSSIPPTVKLLKFIHYLPEVVDIPDHTTHVEIVHFDEYDSPFARLPPNITRLKLPNRHCLNPSAIPTSLRSLQIQGVYHLVGK
;
A
#
# COMPACT_ATOMS: atom_id res chain seq x y z
N THR A 1 -8.42 -14.65 15.44
CA THR A 1 -8.99 -13.36 15.02
C THR A 1 -9.91 -12.86 16.10
N LEU A 2 -9.87 -11.55 16.42
CA LEU A 2 -10.80 -10.89 17.33
C LEU A 2 -11.55 -9.82 16.53
N VAL A 3 -12.88 -9.95 16.42
CA VAL A 3 -13.75 -9.05 15.65
C VAL A 3 -14.65 -8.29 16.61
N GLN A 4 -14.61 -6.96 16.56
CA GLN A 4 -15.37 -6.06 17.44
C GLN A 4 -15.21 -6.42 18.94
N PHE A 5 -14.08 -7.05 19.29
CA PHE A 5 -13.81 -7.46 20.66
C PHE A 5 -13.71 -6.21 21.54
N ASN A 6 -14.61 -6.13 22.51
CA ASN A 6 -14.90 -4.91 23.26
C ASN A 6 -14.31 -4.92 24.67
N GLN A 7 -13.56 -5.95 25.05
CA GLN A 7 -12.87 -6.03 26.33
C GLN A 7 -11.42 -5.55 26.20
N GLN A 8 -10.84 -5.06 27.29
CA GLN A 8 -9.44 -4.63 27.32
C GLN A 8 -8.55 -5.88 27.35
N LEU A 9 -7.67 -6.00 26.36
CA LEU A 9 -6.57 -6.97 26.39
C LEU A 9 -5.50 -6.47 27.38
N GLU A 10 -4.98 -7.38 28.18
CA GLU A 10 -3.86 -7.15 29.09
C GLU A 10 -2.67 -8.05 28.69
N PRO A 11 -1.43 -7.72 29.09
CA PRO A 11 -0.28 -8.58 28.86
C PRO A 11 -0.56 -10.02 29.34
N GLY A 12 -0.21 -11.01 28.53
CA GLY A 12 -0.47 -12.43 28.81
C GLY A 12 -1.90 -12.92 28.55
N SER A 13 -2.84 -12.04 28.15
CA SER A 13 -4.22 -12.46 27.80
C SER A 13 -4.33 -13.19 26.46
N LEU A 14 -3.32 -13.06 25.59
CA LEU A 14 -3.23 -13.79 24.33
C LEU A 14 -2.33 -15.02 24.49
N PRO A 15 -2.66 -16.17 23.87
CA PRO A 15 -1.83 -17.37 23.95
C PRO A 15 -0.39 -17.10 23.49
N PRO A 16 0.64 -17.56 24.25
CA PRO A 16 2.03 -17.29 23.91
C PRO A 16 2.50 -18.00 22.63
N SER A 17 1.74 -18.99 22.12
CA SER A 17 2.01 -19.69 20.86
C SER A 17 1.37 -19.02 19.62
N LEU A 18 0.78 -17.84 19.77
CA LEU A 18 0.04 -17.19 18.69
C LEU A 18 0.96 -16.68 17.57
N VAL A 19 0.85 -17.26 16.37
CA VAL A 19 1.66 -16.85 15.20
C VAL A 19 1.00 -15.75 14.36
N SER A 20 -0.33 -15.67 14.38
CA SER A 20 -1.08 -14.69 13.58
C SER A 20 -2.18 -14.06 14.42
N LEU A 21 -2.17 -12.73 14.50
CA LEU A 21 -3.17 -11.95 15.21
C LEU A 21 -3.88 -10.98 14.26
N LYS A 22 -5.21 -11.02 14.27
CA LYS A 22 -6.06 -10.06 13.58
C LYS A 22 -6.97 -9.38 14.58
N LEU A 23 -6.78 -8.08 14.79
CA LEU A 23 -7.60 -7.21 15.64
C LEU A 23 -8.50 -6.35 14.76
N VAL A 24 -9.71 -6.83 14.49
CA VAL A 24 -10.67 -6.16 13.62
C VAL A 24 -11.62 -5.32 14.46
N ASN A 25 -11.63 -4.00 14.25
CA ASN A 25 -12.43 -3.04 15.01
C ASN A 25 -12.20 -3.13 16.53
N TYR A 26 -10.97 -3.45 16.95
CA TYR A 26 -10.58 -3.40 18.35
C TYR A 26 -10.30 -1.95 18.74
N LEU A 27 -11.20 -1.35 19.53
CA LEU A 27 -11.18 0.08 19.85
C LEU A 27 -10.54 0.43 21.19
N LYS A 28 -10.10 -0.59 21.94
CA LYS A 28 -9.45 -0.40 23.25
C LYS A 28 -7.97 -0.08 23.08
N LYS A 29 -7.33 0.46 24.14
CA LYS A 29 -5.92 0.86 24.08
C LYS A 29 -5.03 -0.37 23.97
N LEU A 30 -4.18 -0.42 22.94
CA LEU A 30 -3.04 -1.34 22.94
C LEU A 30 -1.91 -0.71 23.78
N LYS A 31 -1.31 -1.53 24.65
CA LYS A 31 -0.12 -1.25 25.45
C LYS A 31 1.01 -2.18 24.97
N PRO A 32 2.29 -1.81 25.15
CA PRO A 32 3.40 -2.72 24.90
C PRO A 32 3.22 -4.05 25.66
N GLY A 33 3.66 -5.17 25.06
CA GLY A 33 3.58 -6.51 25.65
C GLY A 33 2.21 -7.21 25.57
N ILE A 34 1.18 -6.59 24.99
CA ILE A 34 -0.11 -7.26 24.73
C ILE A 34 0.02 -8.30 23.61
N ILE A 35 0.67 -7.92 22.51
CA ILE A 35 0.86 -8.80 21.36
C ILE A 35 2.07 -9.69 21.67
N PRO A 36 1.93 -11.04 21.69
CA PRO A 36 3.03 -11.94 21.98
C PRO A 36 4.17 -11.80 20.96
N ASP A 37 5.42 -11.99 21.42
CA ASP A 37 6.61 -11.99 20.56
C ASP A 37 6.68 -13.19 19.60
N THR A 38 5.71 -14.09 19.61
CA THR A 38 5.55 -15.17 18.62
C THR A 38 4.74 -14.77 17.39
N VAL A 39 4.08 -13.60 17.41
CA VAL A 39 3.24 -13.14 16.30
C VAL A 39 4.10 -12.69 15.13
N GLN A 40 3.98 -13.40 14.01
CA GLN A 40 4.65 -13.08 12.75
C GLN A 40 3.75 -12.30 11.79
N THR A 41 2.43 -12.49 11.88
CA THR A 41 1.45 -11.78 11.03
C THR A 41 0.51 -10.98 11.90
N LEU A 42 0.51 -9.67 11.73
CA LEU A 42 -0.31 -8.75 12.50
C LEU A 42 -1.23 -7.95 11.58
N TYR A 43 -2.53 -8.01 11.86
CA TYR A 43 -3.52 -7.11 11.28
C TYR A 43 -4.17 -6.27 12.38
N PHE A 44 -4.29 -4.96 12.17
CA PHE A 44 -5.18 -4.12 12.96
C PHE A 44 -5.74 -2.95 12.16
N ASN A 45 -7.02 -2.64 12.37
CA ASN A 45 -7.65 -1.42 11.86
C ASN A 45 -8.15 -0.59 13.04
N HIS A 46 -7.44 0.49 13.34
CA HIS A 46 -7.73 1.32 14.50
C HIS A 46 -8.10 2.73 14.01
N GLU A 47 -9.37 3.12 14.13
CA GLU A 47 -9.83 4.37 13.51
C GLU A 47 -9.79 5.58 14.44
N LYS A 48 -9.83 5.37 15.76
CA LYS A 48 -10.24 6.43 16.71
C LYS A 48 -9.12 7.19 17.40
N ARG A 49 -7.85 7.08 17.00
CA ARG A 49 -6.73 7.77 17.69
C ARG A 49 -5.77 8.46 16.73
N LYS A 50 -5.26 9.61 17.21
CA LYS A 50 -4.26 10.47 16.53
C LYS A 50 -2.84 10.28 17.08
N SER A 51 -2.65 9.48 18.14
CA SER A 51 -1.36 9.34 18.83
C SER A 51 -0.45 8.29 18.16
N PRO A 52 0.84 8.56 17.92
CA PRO A 52 1.74 7.58 17.34
C PRO A 52 1.71 6.24 18.08
N LEU A 53 1.64 5.13 17.35
CA LEU A 53 1.77 3.78 17.91
C LEU A 53 3.28 3.47 17.98
N LYS A 54 3.89 3.84 19.10
CA LYS A 54 5.29 3.50 19.40
C LYS A 54 5.34 2.20 20.17
N ASP A 55 6.25 1.31 19.77
CA ASP A 55 6.67 0.11 20.50
C ASP A 55 5.51 -0.87 20.84
N LEU A 56 4.49 -0.91 19.98
CA LEU A 56 3.35 -1.84 20.10
C LEU A 56 3.47 -3.10 19.24
N ILE A 57 4.27 -3.02 18.18
CA ILE A 57 4.43 -4.09 17.21
C ILE A 57 5.66 -4.89 17.61
N PRO A 58 5.52 -6.19 17.94
CA PRO A 58 6.66 -7.01 18.31
C PRO A 58 7.71 -7.09 17.21
N PRO A 59 9.00 -7.26 17.57
CA PRO A 59 10.09 -7.38 16.61
C PRO A 59 10.04 -8.69 15.81
N SER A 60 9.15 -9.63 16.12
CA SER A 60 8.95 -10.86 15.35
C SER A 60 7.99 -10.72 14.17
N VAL A 61 7.27 -9.59 14.06
CA VAL A 61 6.28 -9.38 13.00
C VAL A 61 6.98 -9.21 11.65
N THR A 62 6.75 -10.13 10.72
CA THR A 62 7.27 -10.08 9.36
C THR A 62 6.27 -9.57 8.34
N ARG A 63 4.96 -9.71 8.63
CA ARG A 63 3.85 -9.20 7.79
C ARG A 63 2.94 -8.31 8.62
N LEU A 64 2.84 -7.05 8.24
CA LEU A 64 2.09 -6.03 8.96
C LEU A 64 1.01 -5.40 8.08
N TYR A 65 -0.25 -5.59 8.46
CA TYR A 65 -1.41 -4.98 7.82
C TYR A 65 -2.09 -3.99 8.78
N SER A 66 -1.83 -2.70 8.59
CA SER A 66 -2.36 -1.65 9.45
C SER A 66 -3.22 -0.65 8.67
N PHE A 67 -4.47 -0.58 9.08
CA PHE A 67 -5.39 0.47 8.64
C PHE A 67 -5.48 1.61 9.66
N TYR A 68 -4.47 1.73 10.53
CA TYR A 68 -4.30 2.88 11.40
C TYR A 68 -3.85 4.10 10.60
N ARG A 69 -4.52 5.22 10.83
CA ARG A 69 -4.31 6.47 10.09
C ARG A 69 -3.17 7.33 10.65
N GLY A 70 -2.73 7.10 11.89
CA GLY A 70 -1.62 7.84 12.50
C GLY A 70 -0.23 7.25 12.20
N ALA A 71 0.81 7.89 12.75
CA ALA A 71 2.18 7.38 12.64
C ALA A 71 2.34 6.01 13.33
N ILE A 72 3.12 5.12 12.71
CA ILE A 72 3.46 3.80 13.22
C ILE A 72 4.98 3.64 13.20
N ARG A 73 5.55 3.06 14.26
CA ARG A 73 6.92 2.54 14.21
C ARG A 73 6.88 1.11 13.68
N VAL A 74 7.30 0.93 12.43
CA VAL A 74 7.38 -0.38 11.79
C VAL A 74 8.68 -1.07 12.22
N PRO A 75 8.66 -2.31 12.75
CA PRO A 75 9.87 -3.05 13.09
C PRO A 75 10.72 -3.42 11.87
N ASP A 76 12.04 -3.53 12.04
CA ASP A 76 12.98 -3.88 10.98
C ASP A 76 12.86 -5.34 10.50
N SER A 77 12.04 -6.17 11.14
CA SER A 77 11.72 -7.53 10.67
C SER A 77 10.60 -7.57 9.62
N VAL A 78 9.88 -6.47 9.41
CA VAL A 78 8.75 -6.42 8.47
C VAL A 78 9.25 -6.46 7.04
N THR A 79 8.75 -7.41 6.26
CA THR A 79 9.07 -7.59 4.83
C THR A 79 7.88 -7.28 3.92
N GLU A 80 6.66 -7.43 4.43
CA GLU A 80 5.41 -7.06 3.75
C GLU A 80 4.60 -6.08 4.61
N LEU A 81 4.21 -4.94 4.01
CA LEU A 81 3.62 -3.82 4.73
C LEU A 81 2.41 -3.22 4.01
N ASP A 82 1.26 -3.17 4.68
CA ASP A 82 0.08 -2.43 4.25
C ASP A 82 -0.20 -1.30 5.26
N ILE A 83 -0.12 -0.03 4.83
CA ILE A 83 -0.28 1.14 5.71
C ILE A 83 -0.97 2.34 5.07
N PHE A 84 -1.66 3.15 5.87
CA PHE A 84 -2.01 4.50 5.44
C PHE A 84 -0.75 5.38 5.34
N PHE A 85 -0.73 6.23 4.31
CA PHE A 85 0.28 7.27 4.18
C PHE A 85 0.24 8.21 5.39
N HIS A 86 1.38 8.37 6.04
CA HIS A 86 1.53 9.29 7.16
C HIS A 86 2.98 9.80 7.20
N LYS A 87 3.17 11.12 7.22
CA LYS A 87 4.51 11.77 7.17
C LYS A 87 5.46 11.34 8.31
N GLY A 88 4.89 10.95 9.44
CA GLY A 88 5.65 10.47 10.61
C GLY A 88 5.99 8.98 10.61
N THR A 89 5.56 8.21 9.60
CA THR A 89 5.88 6.78 9.47
C THR A 89 7.12 6.63 8.60
N LYS A 90 8.12 5.89 9.10
CA LYS A 90 9.29 5.46 8.34
C LYS A 90 9.11 3.99 7.99
N ILE A 91 9.38 3.64 6.74
CA ILE A 91 9.35 2.27 6.25
C ILE A 91 10.80 1.73 6.32
N PRO A 92 11.06 0.62 7.02
CA PRO A 92 12.38 0.01 7.12
C PRO A 92 12.90 -0.55 5.79
N ASP A 93 14.22 -0.63 5.65
CA ASP A 93 14.87 -1.19 4.45
C ASP A 93 14.69 -2.71 4.30
N SER A 94 14.12 -3.40 5.28
CA SER A 94 13.72 -4.81 5.15
C SER A 94 12.43 -5.01 4.33
N VAL A 95 11.64 -3.96 4.13
CA VAL A 95 10.36 -4.05 3.40
C VAL A 95 10.62 -4.21 1.91
N THR A 96 10.13 -5.31 1.34
CA THR A 96 10.27 -5.60 -0.11
C THR A 96 8.96 -5.42 -0.86
N THR A 97 7.83 -5.54 -0.15
CA THR A 97 6.47 -5.37 -0.68
C THR A 97 5.71 -4.39 0.19
N VAL A 98 5.20 -3.31 -0.40
CA VAL A 98 4.42 -2.32 0.33
C VAL A 98 3.16 -1.91 -0.42
N LYS A 99 2.05 -1.83 0.32
CA LYS A 99 0.82 -1.19 -0.11
C LYS A 99 0.55 0.05 0.73
N VAL A 100 0.48 1.20 0.07
CA VAL A 100 0.24 2.48 0.72
C VAL A 100 -1.16 2.97 0.37
N PHE A 101 -1.95 3.32 1.38
CA PHE A 101 -3.30 3.86 1.23
C PHE A 101 -3.28 5.38 1.45
N ALA A 102 -3.81 6.16 0.51
CA ALA A 102 -4.03 7.59 0.70
C ALA A 102 -5.42 7.89 1.29
N TYR A 103 -5.56 9.07 1.89
CA TYR A 103 -6.84 9.62 2.32
C TYR A 103 -7.69 9.99 1.10
N LYS A 104 -8.98 9.62 1.10
CA LYS A 104 -9.89 9.95 0.00
C LYS A 104 -10.12 11.46 -0.18
N THR A 105 -10.06 12.24 0.90
CA THR A 105 -10.45 13.66 0.93
C THR A 105 -9.26 14.63 0.88
N GLY A 106 -8.03 14.12 0.74
CA GLY A 106 -6.83 14.94 0.77
C GLY A 106 -5.73 14.32 -0.08
N VAL A 107 -5.07 15.16 -0.88
CA VAL A 107 -3.97 14.70 -1.71
C VAL A 107 -2.78 14.32 -0.83
N SER A 108 -2.45 13.02 -0.83
CA SER A 108 -1.24 12.53 -0.18
C SER A 108 -0.07 12.68 -1.15
N MET A 109 0.94 13.47 -0.77
CA MET A 109 2.12 13.69 -1.60
C MET A 109 3.24 12.73 -1.19
N LEU A 110 3.51 11.74 -2.03
CA LEU A 110 4.68 10.89 -1.93
C LEU A 110 5.93 11.73 -2.22
N THR A 111 6.95 11.61 -1.37
CA THR A 111 8.23 12.32 -1.50
C THR A 111 9.39 11.33 -1.59
N PRO A 112 10.53 11.72 -2.19
CA PRO A 112 11.73 10.88 -2.19
C PRO A 112 12.10 10.40 -0.79
N GLY A 113 12.49 9.13 -0.70
CA GLY A 113 12.87 8.47 0.56
C GLY A 113 11.72 8.00 1.44
N PHE A 114 10.45 8.24 1.09
CA PHE A 114 9.33 7.63 1.84
C PHE A 114 9.24 6.13 1.57
N ILE A 115 9.38 5.72 0.30
CA ILE A 115 9.51 4.31 -0.09
C ILE A 115 11.01 3.97 -0.10
N PRO A 116 11.46 2.95 0.65
CA PRO A 116 12.87 2.60 0.74
C PRO A 116 13.34 1.87 -0.54
N PRO A 117 14.64 1.93 -0.86
CA PRO A 117 15.20 1.33 -2.07
C PRO A 117 15.14 -0.20 -2.10
N SER A 118 14.79 -0.87 -1.01
CA SER A 118 14.57 -2.32 -0.99
C SER A 118 13.24 -2.78 -1.59
N VAL A 119 12.29 -1.86 -1.79
CA VAL A 119 10.96 -2.19 -2.31
C VAL A 119 11.02 -2.60 -3.78
N THR A 120 10.51 -3.79 -4.07
CA THR A 120 10.38 -4.32 -5.44
C THR A 120 8.93 -4.37 -5.91
N THR A 121 7.97 -4.44 -4.98
CA THR A 121 6.53 -4.38 -5.26
C THR A 121 5.90 -3.22 -4.50
N LEU A 122 5.38 -2.24 -5.25
CA LEU A 122 4.70 -1.08 -4.71
C LEU A 122 3.25 -1.05 -5.20
N VAL A 123 2.32 -1.01 -4.24
CA VAL A 123 0.90 -0.81 -4.50
C VAL A 123 0.48 0.54 -3.92
N LEU A 124 -0.01 1.43 -4.77
CA LEU A 124 -0.56 2.72 -4.37
C LEU A 124 -2.09 2.65 -4.49
N GLN A 125 -2.78 2.81 -3.35
CA GLN A 125 -4.24 2.79 -3.29
C GLN A 125 -4.82 4.16 -2.94
N ASN A 126 -5.83 4.59 -3.71
CA ASN A 126 -6.41 5.93 -3.71
C ASN A 126 -5.43 7.00 -4.23
N ILE A 127 -5.77 8.27 -3.97
CA ILE A 127 -5.21 9.46 -4.59
C ILE A 127 -3.82 9.79 -4.03
N PHE A 128 -2.78 9.56 -4.82
CA PHE A 128 -1.43 10.06 -4.56
C PHE A 128 -1.01 11.10 -5.60
N LYS A 129 -0.32 12.14 -5.13
CA LYS A 129 0.62 12.91 -5.97
C LYS A 129 2.02 12.41 -5.70
N THR A 130 2.87 12.40 -6.71
CA THR A 130 4.27 12.00 -6.59
C THR A 130 5.18 13.16 -6.97
N LYS A 131 6.24 13.41 -6.19
CA LYS A 131 7.38 14.19 -6.69
C LYS A 131 8.29 13.30 -7.55
N PRO A 132 9.09 13.87 -8.47
CA PRO A 132 10.15 13.12 -9.14
C PRO A 132 10.99 12.32 -8.14
N SER A 133 11.37 11.09 -8.50
CA SER A 133 12.16 10.18 -7.66
C SER A 133 11.49 9.72 -6.35
N SER A 134 10.17 9.87 -6.21
CA SER A 134 9.43 9.34 -5.03
C SER A 134 9.24 7.82 -5.07
N ILE A 135 9.27 7.24 -6.25
CA ILE A 135 9.22 5.79 -6.47
C ILE A 135 10.66 5.33 -6.74
N PRO A 136 11.23 4.42 -5.93
CA PRO A 136 12.59 3.93 -6.14
C PRO A 136 12.75 3.19 -7.46
N PRO A 137 13.95 3.23 -8.08
CA PRO A 137 14.24 2.52 -9.33
C PRO A 137 14.22 0.98 -9.18
N THR A 138 14.21 0.48 -7.95
CA THR A 138 14.14 -0.95 -7.62
C THR A 138 12.74 -1.55 -7.74
N VAL A 139 11.71 -0.71 -7.87
CA VAL A 139 10.32 -1.14 -8.06
C VAL A 139 10.17 -1.83 -9.41
N LYS A 140 9.90 -3.14 -9.39
CA LYS A 140 9.65 -3.96 -10.57
C LYS A 140 8.17 -4.02 -10.91
N LEU A 141 7.33 -4.15 -9.87
CA LEU A 141 5.88 -4.18 -9.97
C LEU A 141 5.29 -2.93 -9.32
N LEU A 142 4.67 -2.09 -10.14
CA LEU A 142 3.94 -0.91 -9.69
C LEU A 142 2.45 -1.09 -9.98
N LYS A 143 1.64 -1.06 -8.92
CA LYS A 143 0.20 -1.26 -9.01
C LYS A 143 -0.55 -0.06 -8.48
N PHE A 144 -1.52 0.43 -9.24
CA PHE A 144 -2.43 1.48 -8.83
C PHE A 144 -3.84 0.93 -8.65
N ILE A 145 -4.44 1.23 -7.49
CA ILE A 145 -5.78 0.79 -7.13
C ILE A 145 -6.63 2.03 -6.81
N HIS A 146 -7.72 2.24 -7.56
CA HIS A 146 -8.57 3.44 -7.56
C HIS A 146 -7.91 4.69 -8.19
N TYR A 147 -8.66 5.80 -8.18
CA TYR A 147 -8.42 7.07 -8.88
C TYR A 147 -6.97 7.58 -8.84
N LEU A 148 -6.43 7.89 -10.02
CA LEU A 148 -5.20 8.65 -10.23
C LEU A 148 -5.56 10.06 -10.69
N PRO A 149 -5.39 11.10 -9.85
CA PRO A 149 -5.81 12.46 -10.20
C PRO A 149 -4.92 13.13 -11.23
N GLU A 150 -3.66 12.71 -11.35
CA GLU A 150 -2.62 13.39 -12.11
C GLU A 150 -1.60 12.38 -12.64
N VAL A 151 -0.84 12.81 -13.65
CA VAL A 151 0.28 12.08 -14.24
C VAL A 151 1.24 11.62 -13.15
N VAL A 152 1.41 10.31 -13.02
CA VAL A 152 2.43 9.73 -12.14
C VAL A 152 3.72 9.55 -12.92
N ASP A 153 4.82 10.05 -12.36
CA ASP A 153 6.16 9.79 -12.89
C ASP A 153 6.57 8.36 -12.52
N ILE A 154 6.59 7.47 -13.51
CA ILE A 154 6.92 6.06 -13.32
C ILE A 154 8.41 5.87 -13.65
N PRO A 155 9.22 5.28 -12.76
CA PRO A 155 10.64 5.07 -13.02
C PRO A 155 10.90 4.21 -14.26
N ASP A 156 11.92 4.57 -15.04
CA ASP A 156 12.29 3.89 -16.30
C ASP A 156 12.62 2.40 -16.13
N HIS A 157 12.97 1.95 -14.92
CA HIS A 157 13.27 0.54 -14.61
C HIS A 157 12.04 -0.32 -14.28
N THR A 158 10.85 0.29 -14.21
CA THR A 158 9.60 -0.43 -13.92
C THR A 158 9.28 -1.40 -15.05
N THR A 159 9.15 -2.69 -14.73
CA THR A 159 8.94 -3.74 -15.74
C THR A 159 7.49 -4.19 -15.85
N HIS A 160 6.70 -4.00 -14.78
CA HIS A 160 5.33 -4.45 -14.66
C HIS A 160 4.47 -3.34 -14.07
N VAL A 161 3.45 -2.89 -14.81
CA VAL A 161 2.49 -1.88 -14.37
C VAL A 161 1.07 -2.45 -14.42
N GLU A 162 0.34 -2.35 -13.32
CA GLU A 162 -1.07 -2.75 -13.23
C GLU A 162 -1.93 -1.59 -12.71
N ILE A 163 -2.99 -1.25 -13.44
CA ILE A 163 -4.08 -0.41 -12.96
C ILE A 163 -5.32 -1.30 -12.85
N VAL A 164 -5.94 -1.32 -11.66
CA VAL A 164 -7.07 -2.21 -11.38
C VAL A 164 -8.42 -1.53 -11.53
N HIS A 165 -8.54 -0.25 -11.14
CA HIS A 165 -9.82 0.44 -11.09
C HIS A 165 -9.63 1.93 -11.35
N PHE A 166 -10.43 2.49 -12.26
CA PHE A 166 -10.34 3.86 -12.73
C PHE A 166 -11.75 4.39 -13.00
N ASP A 167 -12.17 5.39 -12.24
CA ASP A 167 -13.36 6.19 -12.54
C ASP A 167 -12.93 7.25 -13.59
N GLU A 168 -13.71 7.38 -14.66
CA GLU A 168 -13.54 8.14 -15.91
C GLU A 168 -12.78 9.52 -15.77
N TYR A 169 -11.95 10.05 -16.68
CA TYR A 169 -12.14 10.30 -18.12
C TYR A 169 -10.82 10.48 -18.93
N ASP A 170 -9.62 10.45 -18.34
CA ASP A 170 -8.36 10.75 -19.05
C ASP A 170 -7.27 9.70 -18.87
N SER A 171 -6.36 9.59 -19.83
CA SER A 171 -5.17 8.72 -19.75
C SER A 171 -4.31 9.15 -18.55
N PRO A 172 -4.11 8.30 -17.51
CA PRO A 172 -3.36 8.69 -16.32
C PRO A 172 -1.85 8.82 -16.57
N PHE A 173 -1.38 8.48 -17.77
CA PHE A 173 0.02 8.52 -18.14
C PHE A 173 0.27 9.64 -19.15
N ALA A 174 1.24 10.50 -18.86
CA ALA A 174 1.85 11.37 -19.88
C ALA A 174 2.80 10.58 -20.79
N ARG A 175 3.49 9.57 -20.23
CA ARG A 175 4.36 8.64 -20.95
C ARG A 175 4.45 7.32 -20.18
N LEU A 176 4.40 6.19 -20.88
CA LEU A 176 4.75 4.91 -20.28
C LEU A 176 6.29 4.74 -20.30
N PRO A 177 6.90 4.22 -19.22
CA PRO A 177 8.31 3.90 -19.19
C PRO A 177 8.73 2.98 -20.36
N PRO A 178 9.92 3.19 -20.95
CA PRO A 178 10.36 2.46 -22.14
C PRO A 178 10.62 0.97 -21.88
N ASN A 179 10.79 0.53 -20.62
CA ASN A 179 11.13 -0.85 -20.26
C ASN A 179 9.95 -1.70 -19.72
N ILE A 180 8.71 -1.21 -19.81
CA ILE A 180 7.55 -1.99 -19.37
C ILE A 180 7.36 -3.21 -20.26
N THR A 181 7.43 -4.40 -19.67
CA THR A 181 7.18 -5.68 -20.35
C THR A 181 5.76 -6.19 -20.16
N ARG A 182 5.09 -5.78 -19.07
CA ARG A 182 3.69 -6.15 -18.80
C ARG A 182 2.88 -4.93 -18.39
N LEU A 183 1.77 -4.72 -19.07
CA LEU A 183 0.82 -3.65 -18.81
C LEU A 183 -0.57 -4.23 -18.64
N LYS A 184 -1.22 -3.93 -17.52
CA LYS A 184 -2.62 -4.26 -17.27
C LYS A 184 -3.42 -3.00 -16.97
N LEU A 185 -4.49 -2.77 -17.73
CA LEU A 185 -5.34 -1.57 -17.64
C LEU A 185 -6.81 -1.95 -17.48
N PRO A 186 -7.63 -1.10 -16.83
CA PRO A 186 -9.04 -1.36 -16.61
C PRO A 186 -9.94 -0.98 -17.79
N ASN A 187 -9.45 -0.16 -18.74
CA ASN A 187 -10.19 0.26 -19.94
C ASN A 187 -9.22 0.70 -21.06
N ARG A 188 -9.63 0.55 -22.33
CA ARG A 188 -8.88 0.94 -23.54
C ARG A 188 -8.64 2.45 -23.66
N HIS A 189 -9.53 3.27 -23.09
CA HIS A 189 -9.41 4.74 -23.13
C HIS A 189 -8.18 5.27 -22.37
N CYS A 190 -7.55 4.43 -21.53
CA CYS A 190 -6.35 4.78 -20.78
C CYS A 190 -5.06 4.68 -21.60
N LEU A 191 -5.11 4.30 -22.88
CA LEU A 191 -3.91 4.01 -23.68
C LEU A 191 -3.93 4.74 -25.02
N ASN A 192 -2.99 5.68 -25.19
CA ASN A 192 -2.62 6.19 -26.50
C ASN A 192 -1.71 5.17 -27.22
N PRO A 193 -2.06 4.67 -28.43
CA PRO A 193 -1.24 3.69 -29.13
C PRO A 193 0.22 4.12 -29.37
N SER A 194 0.46 5.43 -29.54
CA SER A 194 1.81 5.97 -29.72
C SER A 194 2.65 5.98 -28.44
N ALA A 195 2.02 5.80 -27.27
CA ALA A 195 2.70 5.75 -25.98
C ALA A 195 3.10 4.33 -25.57
N ILE A 196 2.80 3.31 -26.39
CA ILE A 196 3.11 1.91 -26.08
C ILE A 196 4.61 1.66 -26.30
N PRO A 197 5.37 1.24 -25.27
CA PRO A 197 6.79 0.95 -25.44
C PRO A 197 7.00 -0.34 -26.25
N THR A 198 8.04 -0.38 -27.08
CA THR A 198 8.40 -1.55 -27.91
C THR A 198 8.85 -2.76 -27.09
N SER A 199 9.17 -2.56 -25.81
CA SER A 199 9.52 -3.63 -24.87
C SER A 199 8.31 -4.43 -24.37
N LEU A 200 7.07 -3.98 -24.67
CA LEU A 200 5.84 -4.59 -24.16
C LEU A 200 5.64 -6.01 -24.72
N ARG A 201 5.52 -6.99 -23.83
CA ARG A 201 5.32 -8.41 -24.16
C ARG A 201 3.94 -8.94 -23.79
N SER A 202 3.26 -8.25 -22.88
CA SER A 202 1.95 -8.64 -22.35
C SER A 202 1.11 -7.40 -22.14
N LEU A 203 0.00 -7.28 -22.87
CA LEU A 203 -1.00 -6.23 -22.70
C LEU A 203 -2.33 -6.89 -22.31
N GLN A 204 -2.85 -6.52 -21.14
CA GLN A 204 -4.19 -6.91 -20.70
C GLN A 204 -5.04 -5.66 -20.52
N ILE A 205 -6.12 -5.55 -21.29
CA ILE A 205 -7.10 -4.49 -21.13
C ILE A 205 -8.40 -5.15 -20.66
N GLN A 206 -8.83 -4.81 -19.46
CA GLN A 206 -10.14 -5.20 -18.96
C GLN A 206 -11.19 -4.21 -19.49
N GLY A 207 -12.44 -4.63 -19.56
CA GLY A 207 -13.57 -3.77 -19.93
C GLY A 207 -14.71 -4.03 -18.97
N VAL A 208 -15.24 -2.97 -18.36
CA VAL A 208 -16.50 -3.02 -17.60
C VAL A 208 -17.51 -2.16 -18.35
N TYR A 209 -18.57 -2.81 -18.83
CA TYR A 209 -19.69 -2.16 -19.49
C TYR A 209 -20.60 -1.54 -18.42
N HIS A 210 -20.91 -0.25 -18.55
CA HIS A 210 -22.20 0.26 -18.07
C HIS A 210 -23.15 0.21 -19.26
N LEU A 211 -24.12 -0.71 -19.23
CA LEU A 211 -25.33 -0.55 -20.02
C LEU A 211 -26.04 0.68 -19.47
N VAL A 212 -25.85 1.83 -20.11
CA VAL A 212 -26.72 2.98 -19.86
C VAL A 212 -28.07 2.62 -20.48
N GLY A 213 -29.00 2.19 -19.62
CA GLY A 213 -30.41 2.05 -19.98
C GLY A 213 -30.96 3.41 -20.39
N LYS A 214 -31.77 3.40 -21.46
CA LYS A 214 -32.39 4.54 -22.15
C LYS A 214 -32.99 5.60 -21.24
#